data_AF-A0A3P8M2K1-F1
#
_entry.id   AF-A0A3P8M2K1-F1
#
_cell.length_a   1.000
_cell.length_b   1.000
_cell.length_c   1.000
_cell.angle_alpha   90.00
_cell.angle_beta   90.00
_cell.angle_gamma   90.00
#
_symmetry.space_group_name_H-M   'P 1'
#
loop_
_entity.id
_entity.type
_entity.pdbx_description
1 polymer ?
#
loop_
_entity_poly.entity_id
_entity_poly.type
_entity_poly.pdbx_seq_one_letter_code
_entity_poly.pdbx_strand_id
1 'polypeptide(L)' 'MRILKVIGLLLEYPDAVLWDNREEALALVSADAPALLAFVEPLLAAPLLDRQAEWCEVIVGSLPLMSTV' A
#
# COMPACT_ATOMS: atom_id res chain seq x y z
N MET A 1 -8.45 -2.05 -16.95
CA MET A 1 -6.99 -2.08 -16.72
C MET A 1 -6.50 -1.08 -15.67
N ARG A 2 -7.25 -0.01 -15.32
CA ARG A 2 -6.80 1.02 -14.36
C ARG A 2 -6.73 0.51 -12.91
N ILE A 3 -7.74 -0.24 -12.47
CA ILE A 3 -7.76 -0.83 -11.12
C ILE A 3 -6.62 -1.83 -10.87
N LEU A 4 -6.21 -2.62 -11.86
CA LEU A 4 -5.08 -3.55 -11.71
C LEU A 4 -3.75 -2.80 -11.46
N LYS A 5 -3.61 -1.58 -11.99
CA LYS A 5 -2.46 -0.72 -11.69
C LYS A 5 -2.51 -0.17 -10.27
N VAL A 6 -3.69 0.19 -9.78
CA VAL A 6 -3.88 0.64 -8.38
C VAL A 6 -3.58 -0.50 -7.42
N ILE A 7 -4.05 -1.72 -7.71
CA ILE A 7 -3.72 -2.91 -6.92
C ILE A 7 -2.22 -3.20 -6.95
N GLY A 8 -1.57 -3.08 -8.12
CA GLY A 8 -0.12 -3.19 -8.25
C GLY A 8 0.63 -2.18 -7.38
N LEU A 9 0.23 -0.90 -7.42
CA LEU A 9 0.79 0.16 -6.58
C LEU A 9 0.59 -0.10 -5.08
N LEU A 10 -0.55 -0.64 -4.67
CA LEU A 10 -0.82 -0.99 -3.27
C LEU A 10 -0.01 -2.22 -2.79
N LEU A 11 0.48 -3.05 -3.73
CA LEU A 11 1.38 -4.18 -3.48
C LEU A 11 2.86 -3.81 -3.65
N GLU A 12 3.16 -2.58 -4.02
CA GLU A 12 4.52 -2.07 -4.10
C GLU A 12 4.86 -1.30 -2.81
N TYR A 13 6.13 -0.93 -2.67
CA TYR A 13 6.58 -0.16 -1.51
C TYR A 13 5.77 1.14 -1.40
N PRO A 14 5.20 1.47 -0.22
CA PRO A 14 4.44 2.69 -0.04
C PRO A 14 5.31 3.90 -0.35
N ASP A 15 4.94 4.68 -1.36
CA ASP A 15 5.68 5.87 -1.77
C ASP A 15 4.92 7.17 -1.43
N ALA A 16 5.65 8.28 -1.46
CA ALA A 16 5.07 9.60 -1.18
C ALA A 16 4.07 10.03 -2.25
N VAL A 17 4.25 9.61 -3.51
CA VAL A 17 3.40 10.02 -4.64
C VAL A 17 2.00 9.43 -4.52
N LEU A 18 1.89 8.16 -4.15
CA LEU A 18 0.62 7.48 -3.86
C LEU A 18 -0.05 8.08 -2.63
N TRP A 19 0.72 8.42 -1.59
CA TRP A 19 0.18 9.03 -0.37
C TRP A 19 -0.36 10.45 -0.60
N ASP A 20 0.34 11.25 -1.40
CA ASP A 20 -0.09 12.60 -1.78
C ASP A 20 -1.35 12.55 -2.67
N ASN A 21 -1.52 11.50 -3.48
CA ASN A 21 -2.68 11.30 -4.35
C ASN A 21 -3.70 10.27 -3.80
N ARG A 22 -3.66 9.97 -2.50
CA ARG A 22 -4.46 8.90 -1.87
C ARG A 22 -5.97 9.06 -2.05
N GLU A 23 -6.46 10.31 -2.08
CA GLU A 23 -7.88 10.62 -2.28
C GLU A 23 -8.34 10.28 -3.70
N GLU A 24 -7.50 10.56 -4.70
CA GLU A 24 -7.76 10.19 -6.09
C GLU A 24 -7.71 8.67 -6.27
N ALA A 25 -6.76 8.00 -5.60
CA ALA A 25 -6.67 6.54 -5.58
C ALA A 25 -7.92 5.92 -4.95
N LEU A 26 -8.41 6.45 -3.83
CA LEU A 26 -9.65 6.02 -3.17
C LEU A 26 -10.87 6.21 -4.07
N ALA A 27 -10.99 7.35 -4.74
CA ALA A 27 -12.07 7.62 -5.69
C ALA A 27 -12.07 6.61 -6.85
N LEU A 28 -10.90 6.27 -7.37
CA LEU A 28 -10.75 5.24 -8.41
C LEU A 28 -11.12 3.84 -7.92
N VAL A 29 -10.71 3.46 -6.71
CA VAL A 29 -11.10 2.17 -6.11
C VAL A 29 -12.61 2.13 -5.87
N SER A 30 -13.22 3.21 -5.40
CA SER A 30 -14.67 3.30 -5.21
C SER A 30 -15.46 3.15 -6.51
N ALA A 31 -14.93 3.67 -7.62
CA ALA A 31 -15.59 3.60 -8.92
C ALA A 31 -15.40 2.22 -9.58
N ASP A 32 -14.17 1.69 -9.57
CA ASP A 32 -13.82 0.52 -10.38
C ASP A 32 -13.84 -0.80 -9.58
N ALA A 33 -13.63 -0.79 -8.26
CA ALA A 33 -13.64 -1.98 -7.40
C ALA A 33 -14.08 -1.66 -5.95
N PRO A 34 -15.35 -1.32 -5.73
CA PRO A 34 -15.88 -0.97 -4.40
C PRO A 34 -15.71 -2.10 -3.38
N ALA A 35 -15.59 -3.36 -3.82
CA ALA A 35 -15.30 -4.50 -2.95
C ALA A 35 -13.94 -4.40 -2.23
N LEU A 36 -12.97 -3.68 -2.79
CA LEU A 36 -11.64 -3.48 -2.20
C LEU A 36 -11.59 -2.26 -1.27
N LEU A 37 -12.63 -1.44 -1.25
CA LEU A 37 -12.64 -0.17 -0.52
C LEU A 37 -12.47 -0.38 0.99
N ALA A 38 -13.12 -1.41 1.54
CA ALA A 38 -12.97 -1.80 2.95
C ALA A 38 -11.53 -2.19 3.35
N PHE A 39 -10.70 -2.58 2.37
CA PHE A 39 -9.28 -2.87 2.59
C PHE A 39 -8.40 -1.63 2.38
N VAL A 40 -8.67 -0.87 1.31
CA VAL A 40 -7.83 0.27 0.89
C VAL A 40 -8.02 1.50 1.76
N GLU A 41 -9.25 1.76 2.24
CA GLU A 41 -9.57 2.90 3.09
C GLU A 41 -8.76 2.92 4.40
N PRO A 42 -8.73 1.85 5.22
CA PRO A 42 -7.87 1.83 6.39
C PRO A 42 -6.38 1.78 6.03
N LEU A 43 -6.01 1.22 4.88
CA LEU A 43 -4.63 1.17 4.39
C LEU A 43 -4.06 2.58 4.19
N LEU A 44 -4.77 3.40 3.41
CA LEU A 44 -4.35 4.76 3.05
C LEU A 44 -4.66 5.81 4.13
N ALA A 45 -5.46 5.47 5.15
CA ALA A 45 -5.71 6.33 6.30
C ALA A 45 -4.53 6.43 7.27
N ALA A 46 -3.63 5.44 7.28
CA ALA A 46 -2.46 5.44 8.13
C ALA A 46 -1.40 6.44 7.63
N PRO A 47 -0.50 6.93 8.52
CA PRO A 47 0.69 7.66 8.09
C PRO A 47 1.58 6.80 7.18
N LEU A 48 2.19 7.43 6.16
CA LEU A 48 3.09 6.75 5.23
C LEU A 48 4.21 6.00 5.95
N LEU A 49 4.81 6.64 6.96
CA LEU A 49 5.94 6.09 7.71
C LEU A 49 5.56 4.79 8.43
N ASP A 50 4.35 4.72 8.99
CA ASP A 50 3.84 3.54 9.68
C ASP A 50 3.65 2.39 8.69
N ARG A 51 3.13 2.69 7.50
CA ARG A 51 2.94 1.70 6.42
C ARG A 51 4.24 1.22 5.83
N GLN A 52 5.24 2.09 5.71
CA GLN A 52 6.60 1.71 5.32
C GLN A 52 7.25 0.81 6.37
N ALA A 53 7.05 1.09 7.65
CA ALA A 53 7.54 0.24 8.73
C ALA A 53 6.87 -1.14 8.72
N GLU A 54 5.55 -1.21 8.59
CA GLU A 54 4.82 -2.47 8.44
C GLU A 54 5.27 -3.26 7.20
N TRP A 55 5.47 -2.58 6.07
CA TRP A 55 5.96 -3.19 4.84
C TRP A 55 7.36 -3.78 5.02
N CYS A 56 8.25 -3.06 5.70
CA CYS A 56 9.58 -3.55 6.07
C CYS A 56 9.47 -4.77 7.00
N GLU A 57 8.59 -4.77 8.00
CA GLU A 57 8.41 -5.96 8.87
C GLU A 57 7.87 -7.17 8.10
N VAL A 58 6.94 -6.98 7.16
CA VAL A 58 6.38 -8.09 6.37
C VAL A 58 7.39 -8.66 5.37
N ILE A 59 8.16 -7.80 4.69
CA ILE A 59 9.13 -8.24 3.67
C ILE A 59 10.47 -8.64 4.30
N VAL A 60 11.02 -7.82 5.19
CA VAL A 60 12.32 -8.05 5.83
C VAL A 60 12.20 -9.03 6.99
N GLY A 61 11.12 -8.98 7.78
CA GLY A 61 10.89 -9.93 8.89
C GLY A 61 10.61 -11.37 8.44
N SER A 62 10.29 -11.58 7.16
CA SER A 62 10.19 -12.92 6.55
C SER A 62 11.48 -13.40 5.87
N LEU A 63 12.48 -12.53 5.67
CA LEU A 63 13.82 -12.99 5.39
C LEU A 63 14.44 -13.38 6.74
N PRO A 64 14.87 -14.64 6.93
CA PRO A 64 15.66 -14.95 8.11
C PRO A 64 16.81 -13.96 8.06
N LEU A 65 17.00 -13.22 9.15
CA LEU A 65 18.17 -12.40 9.38
C LEU A 65 19.35 -13.13 8.74
N MET A 66 19.80 -12.67 7.58
CA MET A 66 21.17 -12.85 7.14
C MET A 66 21.97 -11.96 8.09
N SER A 67 21.96 -12.39 9.36
CA SER A 67 23.06 -12.29 10.27
C SER A 67 24.26 -12.74 9.47
N THR A 68 25.17 -11.82 9.22
CA THR A 68 26.56 -11.91 9.65
C THR A 68 27.39 -11.07 8.69
N VAL A 69 27.90 -9.94 9.21
CA VAL A 69 29.19 -9.31 8.85
C VAL A 69 29.34 -8.71 7.45
#